data_AF-A0A441TK37-F1
#
_entry.id   AF-A0A441TK37-F1
#
_cell.length_a   1.000
_cell.length_b   1.000
_cell.length_c   1.000
_cell.angle_alpha   90.00
_cell.angle_beta   90.00
_cell.angle_gamma   90.00
#
_symmetry.space_group_name_H-M   'P 1'
#
loop_
_entity.id
_entity.type
_entity.pdbx_description
1 polymer ?
#
loop_
_entity_poly.entity_id
_entity_poly.type
_entity_poly.pdbx_seq_one_letter_code
_entity_poly.pdbx_strand_id
1 'polypeptide(L)'
;RDGQFYISGLRDPLAADPQSLLSGTQVDPGRVHSHWQFYQSLDPEFVLKRLTASLTPPKSVRLSIVEDRIVAEGEAPDTWLDRARVAARQLEAGGPVFDISKVRDVSPAARAAEHWQTYVSRLEAQPGIIVAQQRASGGHFYISGLRDPQAADPQALLSGTGVDPARVHSQWQFYQSLDPKFVLKRLVASLAPPKSVRLTIIQDRIVA
;
A
#
# COMPACT_ATOMS: atom_id res chain seq x y z
N ARG A 1 50.14 -30.12 16.18
CA ARG A 1 51.37 -30.96 16.24
C ARG A 1 51.83 -31.17 14.80
N ASP A 2 53.14 -31.28 14.55
CA ASP A 2 53.75 -31.33 13.19
C ASP A 2 53.52 -30.09 12.30
N GLY A 3 53.29 -28.95 12.95
CA GLY A 3 52.92 -27.68 12.31
C GLY A 3 51.64 -27.75 11.46
N GLN A 4 50.76 -28.70 11.76
CA GLN A 4 49.37 -28.69 11.33
C GLN A 4 48.53 -27.82 12.29
N PHE A 5 47.59 -27.07 11.73
CA PHE A 5 46.63 -26.23 12.44
C PHE A 5 45.25 -26.87 12.40
N TYR A 6 44.58 -26.92 13.55
CA TYR A 6 43.24 -27.47 13.68
C TYR A 6 42.31 -26.41 14.26
N ILE A 7 41.20 -26.16 13.56
CA ILE A 7 40.21 -25.16 13.95
C ILE A 7 38.86 -25.87 14.08
N SER A 8 38.16 -25.62 15.18
CA SER A 8 36.78 -26.05 15.33
C SER A 8 35.90 -24.92 15.86
N GLY A 9 34.62 -24.96 15.52
CA GLY A 9 33.67 -23.99 16.03
C GLY A 9 32.34 -24.04 15.32
N LEU A 10 31.59 -22.95 15.46
CA LEU A 10 30.29 -22.76 14.85
C LEU A 10 30.41 -21.83 13.64
N ARG A 11 29.69 -22.15 12.56
CA ARG A 11 29.68 -21.31 11.34
C ARG A 11 28.25 -21.15 10.81
N ASP A 12 27.89 -19.93 10.40
CA ASP A 12 26.71 -19.73 9.59
C ASP A 12 26.96 -20.24 8.16
N PRO A 13 26.06 -21.03 7.55
CA PRO A 13 26.21 -21.50 6.18
C PRO A 13 26.39 -20.39 5.12
N LEU A 14 25.94 -19.16 5.41
CA LEU A 14 26.06 -17.99 4.53
C LEU A 14 27.33 -17.14 4.81
N ALA A 15 28.18 -17.56 5.74
CA ALA A 15 29.48 -16.95 5.98
C ALA A 15 30.47 -17.28 4.85
N ALA A 16 31.50 -16.45 4.67
CA ALA A 16 32.60 -16.79 3.78
C ALA A 16 33.19 -18.15 4.17
N ASP A 17 33.72 -18.89 3.19
CA ASP A 17 34.46 -20.11 3.47
C ASP A 17 35.78 -19.73 4.18
N PRO A 18 36.03 -20.17 5.43
CA PRO A 18 37.24 -19.80 6.17
C PRO A 18 38.52 -20.18 5.42
N GLN A 19 38.50 -21.25 4.62
CA GLN A 19 39.66 -21.65 3.83
C GLN A 19 40.04 -20.60 2.77
N SER A 20 39.03 -19.91 2.21
CA SER A 20 39.25 -18.84 1.22
C SER A 20 39.97 -17.62 1.81
N LEU A 21 39.89 -17.43 3.13
CA LEU A 21 40.52 -16.32 3.84
C LEU A 21 42.03 -16.51 4.04
N LEU A 22 42.56 -17.73 3.80
CA LEU A 22 43.99 -18.00 3.89
C LEU A 22 44.77 -17.44 2.70
N SER A 23 44.07 -17.11 1.61
CA SER A 23 44.67 -16.48 0.44
C SER A 23 45.34 -15.15 0.81
N GLY A 24 46.60 -14.96 0.42
CA GLY A 24 47.38 -13.76 0.75
C GLY A 24 48.04 -13.77 2.13
N THR A 25 47.88 -14.84 2.92
CA THR A 25 48.62 -15.04 4.16
C THR A 25 49.90 -15.86 3.92
N GLN A 26 50.79 -15.93 4.92
CA GLN A 26 51.97 -16.80 4.91
C GLN A 26 51.65 -18.23 5.38
N VAL A 27 50.38 -18.56 5.61
CA VAL A 27 49.94 -19.88 6.08
C VAL A 27 49.62 -20.76 4.88
N ASP A 28 50.25 -21.93 4.81
CA ASP A 28 49.93 -22.96 3.81
C ASP A 28 48.52 -23.55 4.08
N PRO A 29 47.56 -23.40 3.15
CA PRO A 29 46.20 -23.92 3.31
C PRO A 29 46.13 -25.44 3.52
N GLY A 30 47.07 -26.21 2.96
CA GLY A 30 47.13 -27.66 3.13
C GLY A 30 47.42 -28.12 4.55
N ARG A 31 47.86 -27.18 5.41
CA ARG A 31 48.18 -27.43 6.82
C ARG A 31 47.04 -27.05 7.77
N VAL A 32 45.95 -26.48 7.25
CA VAL A 32 44.81 -26.04 8.05
C VAL A 32 43.64 -27.00 7.87
N HIS A 33 43.24 -27.64 8.96
CA HIS A 33 42.12 -28.57 9.00
C HIS A 33 41.02 -27.95 9.87
N SER A 34 39.84 -27.74 9.28
CA SER A 34 38.73 -27.11 10.01
C SER A 34 37.51 -28.01 10.12
N HIS A 35 36.89 -28.05 11.30
CA HIS A 35 35.63 -28.73 11.55
C HIS A 35 34.57 -27.74 12.06
N TRP A 36 33.53 -27.50 11.26
CA TRP A 36 32.48 -26.54 11.58
C TRP A 36 31.15 -27.24 11.82
N GLN A 37 30.55 -26.98 12.97
CA GLN A 37 29.14 -27.26 13.18
C GLN A 37 28.31 -26.06 12.70
N PHE A 38 27.29 -26.32 11.88
CA PHE A 38 26.44 -25.24 11.40
C PHE A 38 25.46 -24.78 12.48
N TYR A 39 25.35 -23.47 12.60
CA TYR A 39 24.30 -22.79 13.33
C TYR A 39 23.77 -21.66 12.45
N GLN A 40 22.56 -21.18 12.71
CA GLN A 40 22.06 -19.98 12.06
C GLN A 40 22.32 -18.80 12.98
N SER A 41 23.16 -17.88 12.55
CA SER A 41 23.33 -16.62 13.26
C SER A 41 22.09 -15.75 13.04
N LEU A 42 21.63 -15.12 14.11
CA LEU A 42 20.59 -14.09 14.09
C LEU A 42 21.18 -12.69 13.91
N ASP A 43 22.49 -12.55 13.71
CA ASP A 43 23.09 -11.27 13.35
C ASP A 43 22.41 -10.70 12.09
N PRO A 44 22.09 -9.40 12.06
CA PRO A 44 21.36 -8.79 10.95
C PRO A 44 21.95 -9.06 9.57
N GLU A 45 23.27 -9.17 9.43
CA GLU A 45 23.93 -9.48 8.15
C GLU A 45 23.55 -10.86 7.60
N PHE A 46 23.49 -11.89 8.45
CA PHE A 46 23.13 -13.24 8.03
C PHE A 46 21.63 -13.38 7.81
N VAL A 47 20.83 -12.74 8.66
CA VAL A 47 19.37 -12.69 8.49
C VAL A 47 19.02 -11.95 7.20
N LEU A 48 19.66 -10.82 6.89
CA LEU A 48 19.48 -10.08 5.65
C LEU A 48 19.76 -10.97 4.43
N LYS A 49 20.93 -11.64 4.38
CA LYS A 49 21.27 -12.55 3.28
C LYS A 49 20.21 -13.65 3.10
N ARG A 50 19.73 -14.21 4.21
CA ARG A 50 18.73 -15.27 4.21
C ARG A 50 17.36 -14.77 3.73
N LEU A 51 16.92 -13.60 4.18
CA LEU A 51 15.70 -12.93 3.71
C LEU A 51 15.79 -12.60 2.23
N THR A 52 16.92 -12.07 1.76
CA THR A 52 17.13 -11.80 0.32
C THR A 52 16.98 -13.08 -0.51
N ALA A 53 17.58 -14.19 -0.06
CA ALA A 53 17.51 -15.47 -0.76
C ALA A 53 16.10 -16.09 -0.71
N SER A 54 15.41 -16.04 0.44
CA SER A 54 14.12 -16.72 0.63
C SER A 54 12.93 -15.93 0.09
N LEU A 55 12.93 -14.61 0.26
CA LEU A 55 11.82 -13.75 -0.17
C LEU A 55 11.92 -13.37 -1.64
N THR A 56 13.10 -13.46 -2.25
CA THR A 56 13.35 -13.05 -3.64
C THR A 56 12.72 -11.68 -3.95
N PRO A 57 13.16 -10.61 -3.25
CA PRO A 57 12.53 -9.30 -3.35
C PRO A 57 12.43 -8.81 -4.80
N PRO A 58 11.30 -8.18 -5.19
CA PRO A 58 11.20 -7.49 -6.48
C PRO A 58 12.35 -6.51 -6.67
N LYS A 59 12.72 -6.21 -7.91
CA LYS A 59 13.81 -5.25 -8.21
C LYS A 59 13.62 -3.86 -7.60
N SER A 60 12.36 -3.47 -7.36
CA SER A 60 11.96 -2.23 -6.72
C SER A 60 12.12 -2.25 -5.20
N VAL A 61 12.26 -3.41 -4.57
CA VAL A 61 12.41 -3.55 -3.11
C VAL A 61 13.89 -3.68 -2.75
N ARG A 62 14.36 -2.77 -1.91
CA ARG A 62 15.69 -2.83 -1.28
C ARG A 62 15.53 -3.31 0.16
N LEU A 63 16.34 -4.29 0.53
CA LEU A 63 16.53 -4.68 1.92
C LEU A 63 17.86 -4.10 2.41
N SER A 64 17.87 -3.51 3.60
CA SER A 64 19.07 -2.90 4.19
C SER A 64 19.05 -3.04 5.71
N ILE A 65 20.23 -2.98 6.34
CA ILE A 65 20.35 -2.92 7.79
C ILE A 65 20.41 -1.46 8.20
N VAL A 66 19.54 -1.06 9.11
CA VAL A 66 19.52 0.26 9.75
C VAL A 66 19.57 0.03 11.24
N GLU A 67 20.70 0.41 11.84
CA GLU A 67 21.05 0.05 13.22
C GLU A 67 21.03 -1.47 13.40
N ASP A 68 20.07 -2.01 14.16
CA ASP A 68 19.91 -3.45 14.42
C ASP A 68 18.61 -4.00 13.80
N ARG A 69 18.06 -3.29 12.81
CA ARG A 69 16.82 -3.65 12.12
C ARG A 69 17.08 -3.90 10.65
N ILE A 70 16.31 -4.80 10.05
CA ILE A 70 16.26 -4.98 8.61
C ILE A 70 15.07 -4.19 8.09
N VAL A 71 15.33 -3.20 7.23
CA VAL A 71 14.31 -2.36 6.62
C VAL A 71 14.14 -2.74 5.16
N ALA A 72 12.90 -3.03 4.77
CA ALA A 72 12.48 -3.14 3.37
C ALA A 72 11.86 -1.81 2.91
N GLU A 73 12.30 -1.32 1.77
CA GLU A 73 11.78 -0.10 1.14
C GLU A 73 11.54 -0.34 -0.35
N GLY A 74 10.42 0.17 -0.88
CA GLY A 74 10.11 0.10 -2.30
C GLY A 74 8.67 -0.26 -2.62
N GLU A 75 8.46 -0.95 -3.74
CA GLU A 75 7.13 -1.34 -4.22
C GLU A 75 7.06 -2.85 -4.42
N ALA A 76 6.03 -3.49 -3.91
CA ALA A 76 5.83 -4.94 -4.03
C ALA A 76 4.35 -5.30 -4.20
N PRO A 77 4.03 -6.44 -4.84
CA PRO A 77 2.68 -6.98 -4.80
C PRO A 77 2.38 -7.55 -3.41
N ASP A 78 1.11 -7.55 -3.03
CA ASP A 78 0.60 -8.11 -1.77
C ASP A 78 1.09 -9.55 -1.48
N THR A 79 1.23 -10.40 -2.51
CA THR A 79 1.76 -11.77 -2.34
C THR A 79 3.19 -11.81 -1.81
N TRP A 80 4.03 -10.82 -2.14
CA TRP A 80 5.35 -10.69 -1.56
C TRP A 80 5.27 -10.13 -0.13
N LEU A 81 4.42 -9.13 0.09
CA LEU A 81 4.19 -8.54 1.41
C LEU A 81 3.69 -9.58 2.41
N ASP A 82 2.82 -10.51 2.02
CA ASP A 82 2.34 -11.59 2.89
C ASP A 82 3.46 -12.53 3.32
N ARG A 83 4.33 -12.94 2.40
CA ARG A 83 5.52 -13.74 2.74
C ARG A 83 6.46 -12.95 3.65
N ALA A 84 6.65 -11.66 3.39
CA ALA A 84 7.49 -10.78 4.21
C ALA A 84 6.91 -10.59 5.62
N ARG A 85 5.57 -10.45 5.76
CA ARG A 85 4.86 -10.40 7.04
C ARG A 85 5.03 -11.69 7.83
N VAL A 86 4.97 -12.85 7.17
CA VAL A 86 5.23 -14.15 7.81
C VAL A 86 6.68 -14.22 8.31
N ALA A 87 7.65 -13.83 7.49
CA ALA A 87 9.06 -13.80 7.88
C ALA A 87 9.31 -12.85 9.06
N ALA A 88 8.69 -11.66 9.06
CA ALA A 88 8.81 -10.70 10.15
C ALA A 88 8.32 -11.30 11.48
N ARG A 89 7.15 -11.96 11.49
CA ARG A 89 6.63 -12.64 12.70
C ARG A 89 7.54 -13.77 13.18
N GLN A 90 8.20 -14.50 12.29
CA GLN A 90 9.15 -15.54 12.68
C GLN A 90 10.38 -14.97 13.38
N LEU A 91 10.81 -13.76 12.99
CA LEU A 91 11.95 -13.08 13.58
C LEU A 91 11.65 -12.42 14.93
N GLU A 92 10.38 -12.16 15.25
CA GLU A 92 9.99 -11.65 16.58
C GLU A 92 10.44 -12.58 17.72
N ALA A 93 10.67 -13.86 17.45
CA ALA A 93 11.22 -14.84 18.39
C ALA A 93 12.75 -14.74 18.54
N GLY A 94 13.28 -13.54 18.78
CA GLY A 94 14.69 -13.31 19.14
C GLY A 94 15.63 -12.95 17.98
N GLY A 95 15.11 -12.73 16.78
CA GLY A 95 15.84 -12.16 15.65
C GLY A 95 15.70 -10.63 15.54
N PRO A 96 16.39 -10.01 14.58
CA PRO A 96 16.26 -8.58 14.32
C PRO A 96 14.87 -8.25 13.79
N VAL A 97 14.39 -7.05 14.09
CA VAL A 97 13.12 -6.56 13.55
C VAL A 97 13.22 -6.49 12.03
N PHE A 98 12.26 -7.10 11.33
CA PHE A 98 12.10 -6.94 9.89
C PHE A 98 10.96 -5.96 9.60
N ASP A 99 11.33 -4.70 9.38
CA ASP A 99 10.40 -3.60 9.10
C ASP A 99 10.10 -3.51 7.61
N ILE A 100 8.83 -3.73 7.26
CA ILE A 100 8.31 -3.66 5.89
C ILE A 100 7.38 -2.46 5.67
N SER A 101 7.29 -1.56 6.64
CA SER A 101 6.35 -0.42 6.63
C SER A 101 6.59 0.56 5.47
N LYS A 102 7.83 0.60 4.94
CA LYS A 102 8.21 1.45 3.81
C LYS A 102 8.02 0.78 2.45
N VAL A 103 7.38 -0.38 2.39
CA VAL A 103 7.03 -1.05 1.14
C VAL A 103 5.59 -0.72 0.77
N ARG A 104 5.39 -0.05 -0.36
CA ARG A 104 4.06 0.24 -0.91
C ARG A 104 3.51 -0.99 -1.63
N ASP A 105 2.27 -1.36 -1.31
CA ASP A 105 1.54 -2.37 -2.09
C ASP A 105 1.13 -1.79 -3.44
N VAL A 106 1.54 -2.45 -4.52
CA VAL A 106 1.20 -2.08 -5.90
C VAL A 106 0.39 -3.16 -6.61
N SER A 107 -0.25 -4.04 -5.82
CA SER A 107 -1.20 -5.02 -6.32
C SER A 107 -2.34 -4.34 -7.10
N PRO A 108 -2.96 -5.03 -8.08
CA PRO A 108 -4.14 -4.51 -8.76
C PRO A 108 -5.27 -4.16 -7.81
N ALA A 109 -5.41 -4.88 -6.69
CA ALA A 109 -6.39 -4.63 -5.66
C ALA A 109 -6.12 -3.31 -4.92
N ALA A 110 -4.88 -3.05 -4.51
CA ALA A 110 -4.48 -1.79 -3.86
C ALA A 110 -4.71 -0.59 -4.78
N ARG A 111 -4.27 -0.67 -6.05
CA ARG A 111 -4.51 0.40 -7.03
C ARG A 111 -6.00 0.65 -7.26
N ALA A 112 -6.79 -0.41 -7.37
CA ALA A 112 -8.24 -0.28 -7.50
C ALA A 112 -8.88 0.40 -6.27
N ALA A 113 -8.37 0.11 -5.06
CA ALA A 113 -8.83 0.78 -3.84
C ALA A 113 -8.48 2.27 -3.82
N GLU A 114 -7.28 2.66 -4.26
CA GLU A 114 -6.88 4.07 -4.40
C GLU A 114 -7.76 4.84 -5.41
N HIS A 115 -7.98 4.25 -6.58
CA HIS A 115 -8.89 4.82 -7.59
C HIS A 115 -10.31 4.97 -7.04
N TRP A 116 -10.77 3.98 -6.28
CA TRP A 116 -12.08 4.02 -5.64
C TRP A 116 -12.19 5.16 -4.61
N GLN A 117 -11.19 5.33 -3.74
CA GLN A 117 -11.20 6.46 -2.80
C GLN A 117 -11.15 7.82 -3.49
N THR A 118 -10.48 7.92 -4.65
CA THR A 118 -10.51 9.12 -5.49
C THR A 118 -11.92 9.44 -5.97
N TYR A 119 -12.68 8.43 -6.39
CA TYR A 119 -14.08 8.58 -6.77
C TYR A 119 -14.98 8.97 -5.59
N VAL A 120 -14.85 8.30 -4.44
CA VAL A 120 -15.61 8.63 -3.21
C VAL A 120 -15.36 10.08 -2.80
N SER A 121 -14.09 10.50 -2.73
CA SER A 121 -13.72 11.89 -2.39
C SER A 121 -14.36 12.90 -3.36
N ARG A 122 -14.42 12.55 -4.66
CA ARG A 122 -15.05 13.41 -5.67
C ARG A 122 -16.56 13.53 -5.48
N LEU A 123 -17.23 12.44 -5.08
CA LEU A 123 -18.67 12.46 -4.74
C LEU A 123 -18.94 13.32 -3.52
N GLU A 124 -18.17 13.14 -2.45
CA GLU A 124 -18.32 13.88 -1.19
C GLU A 124 -18.06 15.38 -1.37
N ALA A 125 -17.21 15.75 -2.33
CA ALA A 125 -16.99 17.14 -2.71
C ALA A 125 -18.15 17.76 -3.50
N GLN A 126 -19.10 16.96 -4.03
CA GLN A 126 -20.23 17.51 -4.77
C GLN A 126 -21.32 18.03 -3.84
N PRO A 127 -21.77 19.28 -4.01
CA PRO A 127 -23.00 19.73 -3.38
C PRO A 127 -24.17 18.83 -3.75
N GLY A 128 -25.03 18.54 -2.78
CA GLY A 128 -26.23 17.74 -3.01
C GLY A 128 -25.98 16.25 -3.12
N ILE A 129 -24.76 15.74 -2.90
CA ILE A 129 -24.49 14.31 -2.74
C ILE A 129 -24.01 14.06 -1.31
N ILE A 130 -24.56 13.03 -0.68
CA ILE A 130 -24.12 12.56 0.64
C ILE A 130 -23.84 11.07 0.49
N VAL A 131 -22.58 10.67 0.64
CA VAL A 131 -22.20 9.25 0.70
C VAL A 131 -22.54 8.74 2.09
N ALA A 132 -23.41 7.73 2.19
CA ALA A 132 -23.81 7.13 3.46
C ALA A 132 -23.03 5.84 3.75
N GLN A 133 -22.79 5.03 2.71
CA GLN A 133 -22.07 3.78 2.83
C GLN A 133 -21.26 3.49 1.58
N GLN A 134 -20.08 2.91 1.77
CA GLN A 134 -19.29 2.30 0.71
C GLN A 134 -18.71 0.96 1.17
N ARG A 135 -18.54 0.01 0.24
CA ARG A 135 -17.81 -1.25 0.48
C ARG A 135 -17.20 -1.78 -0.81
N ALA A 136 -16.09 -2.51 -0.67
CA ALA A 136 -15.50 -3.32 -1.73
C ALA A 136 -15.73 -4.80 -1.43
N SER A 137 -16.16 -5.58 -2.42
CA SER A 137 -16.42 -7.02 -2.25
C SER A 137 -16.34 -7.75 -3.58
N GLY A 138 -15.59 -8.86 -3.63
CA GLY A 138 -15.49 -9.71 -4.83
C GLY A 138 -15.00 -8.96 -6.08
N GLY A 139 -14.14 -7.96 -5.90
CA GLY A 139 -13.68 -7.10 -7.00
C GLY A 139 -14.69 -6.04 -7.45
N HIS A 140 -15.88 -5.95 -6.86
CA HIS A 140 -16.85 -4.89 -7.13
C HIS A 140 -16.86 -3.82 -6.02
N PHE A 141 -17.32 -2.62 -6.37
CA PHE A 141 -17.53 -1.52 -5.45
C PHE A 141 -19.02 -1.23 -5.33
N TYR A 142 -19.46 -0.99 -4.10
CA TYR A 142 -20.85 -0.67 -3.78
C TYR A 142 -20.87 0.64 -3.04
N ILE A 143 -21.75 1.56 -3.43
CA ILE A 143 -21.91 2.86 -2.79
C ILE A 143 -23.39 3.22 -2.69
N SER A 144 -23.77 3.82 -1.57
CA SER A 144 -25.12 4.30 -1.38
C SER A 144 -25.15 5.60 -0.60
N GLY A 145 -26.26 6.32 -0.74
CA GLY A 145 -26.46 7.56 0.00
C GLY A 145 -27.61 8.39 -0.53
N LEU A 146 -27.53 9.68 -0.28
CA LEU A 146 -28.56 10.65 -0.65
C LEU A 146 -28.08 11.54 -1.79
N ARG A 147 -28.96 11.84 -2.74
CA ARG A 147 -28.67 12.74 -3.86
C ARG A 147 -29.80 13.74 -4.08
N ASP A 148 -29.49 15.02 -4.26
CA ASP A 148 -30.43 15.98 -4.82
C ASP A 148 -30.60 15.69 -6.32
N PRO A 149 -31.83 15.59 -6.86
CA PRO A 149 -32.07 15.31 -8.28
C PRO A 149 -31.34 16.25 -9.25
N GLN A 150 -31.01 17.48 -8.81
CA GLN A 150 -30.29 18.48 -9.58
C GLN A 150 -28.78 18.53 -9.29
N ALA A 151 -28.26 17.62 -8.45
CA ALA A 151 -26.84 17.45 -8.20
C ALA A 151 -26.15 16.76 -9.38
N ALA A 152 -24.82 16.79 -9.41
CA ALA A 152 -24.03 16.05 -10.40
C ALA A 152 -24.45 14.57 -10.44
N ASP A 153 -24.37 13.95 -11.62
CA ASP A 153 -24.62 12.52 -11.78
C ASP A 153 -23.41 11.70 -11.28
N PRO A 154 -23.56 10.85 -10.25
CA PRO A 154 -22.50 9.99 -9.75
C PRO A 154 -21.80 9.19 -10.86
N GLN A 155 -22.55 8.69 -11.85
CA GLN A 155 -21.97 7.89 -12.93
C GLN A 155 -21.01 8.72 -13.79
N ALA A 156 -21.35 9.98 -14.09
CA ALA A 156 -20.49 10.89 -14.84
C ALA A 156 -19.19 11.22 -14.09
N LEU A 157 -19.20 11.17 -12.76
CA LEU A 157 -18.05 11.48 -11.92
C LEU A 157 -17.00 10.36 -11.87
N LEU A 158 -17.31 9.16 -12.39
CA LEU A 158 -16.34 8.07 -12.52
C LEU A 158 -15.26 8.36 -13.57
N SER A 159 -15.58 9.17 -14.58
CA SER A 159 -14.64 9.47 -15.67
C SER A 159 -13.33 10.07 -15.14
N GLY A 160 -12.19 9.53 -15.58
CA GLY A 160 -10.86 9.98 -15.17
C GLY A 160 -10.44 9.58 -13.74
N THR A 161 -11.18 8.71 -13.05
CA THR A 161 -10.76 8.14 -11.75
C THR A 161 -9.97 6.85 -11.89
N GLY A 162 -10.02 6.20 -13.06
CA GLY A 162 -9.43 4.87 -13.27
C GLY A 162 -10.26 3.72 -12.67
N VAL A 163 -11.45 4.00 -12.12
CA VAL A 163 -12.43 2.99 -11.72
C VAL A 163 -13.20 2.52 -12.95
N ASP A 164 -13.28 1.21 -13.15
CA ASP A 164 -14.13 0.61 -14.18
C ASP A 164 -15.61 0.77 -13.78
N PRO A 165 -16.42 1.51 -14.57
CA PRO A 165 -17.82 1.74 -14.25
C PRO A 165 -18.66 0.46 -14.16
N ALA A 166 -18.29 -0.62 -14.88
CA ALA A 166 -19.00 -1.89 -14.84
C ALA A 166 -18.86 -2.61 -13.48
N ARG A 167 -17.86 -2.21 -12.68
CA ARG A 167 -17.60 -2.77 -11.35
C ARG A 167 -18.29 -2.00 -10.23
N VAL A 168 -18.96 -0.88 -10.53
CA VAL A 168 -19.58 0.01 -9.55
C VAL A 168 -21.09 -0.19 -9.52
N HIS A 169 -21.61 -0.48 -8.32
CA HIS A 169 -23.03 -0.57 -8.04
C HIS A 169 -23.41 0.58 -7.13
N SER A 170 -24.40 1.39 -7.55
CA SER A 170 -24.80 2.56 -6.79
C SER A 170 -26.29 2.58 -6.47
N GLN A 171 -26.63 3.04 -5.26
CA GLN A 171 -28.00 3.21 -4.82
C GLN A 171 -28.18 4.60 -4.18
N TRP A 172 -28.92 5.47 -4.85
CA TRP A 172 -29.15 6.83 -4.40
C TRP A 172 -30.63 7.02 -4.07
N GLN A 173 -30.92 7.38 -2.83
CA GLN A 173 -32.23 7.91 -2.47
C GLN A 173 -32.24 9.41 -2.74
N PHE A 174 -33.30 9.88 -3.38
CA PHE A 174 -33.44 11.31 -3.61
C PHE A 174 -33.85 12.03 -2.35
N TYR A 175 -33.19 13.15 -2.08
CA TYR A 175 -33.60 14.12 -1.08
C TYR A 175 -33.58 15.52 -1.70
N GLN A 176 -34.23 16.48 -1.06
CA GLN A 176 -34.15 17.87 -1.49
C GLN A 176 -33.17 18.61 -0.59
N SER A 177 -32.05 19.06 -1.17
CA SER A 177 -31.12 19.91 -0.46
C SER A 177 -31.72 21.30 -0.28
N LEU A 178 -31.70 21.82 0.95
CA LEU A 178 -32.10 23.20 1.25
C LEU A 178 -30.97 24.20 1.05
N ASP A 179 -29.81 23.76 0.56
CA ASP A 179 -28.74 24.67 0.15
C ASP A 179 -29.29 25.64 -0.92
N PRO A 180 -29.09 26.96 -0.75
CA PRO A 180 -29.64 27.97 -1.64
C PRO A 180 -29.40 27.72 -3.12
N LYS A 181 -28.29 27.06 -3.50
CA LYS A 181 -27.99 26.76 -4.91
C LYS A 181 -28.99 25.78 -5.53
N PHE A 182 -29.49 24.80 -4.77
CA PHE A 182 -30.49 23.84 -5.24
C PHE A 182 -31.89 24.44 -5.20
N VAL A 183 -32.20 25.23 -4.18
CA VAL A 183 -33.46 25.97 -4.12
C VAL A 183 -33.58 26.94 -5.30
N LEU A 184 -32.53 27.70 -5.62
CA LEU A 184 -32.49 28.60 -6.78
C LEU A 184 -32.72 27.85 -8.09
N LYS A 185 -32.01 26.75 -8.33
CA LYS A 185 -32.17 25.93 -9.53
C LYS A 185 -33.61 25.42 -9.68
N ARG A 186 -34.24 24.93 -8.60
CA ARG A 186 -35.65 24.52 -8.61
C ARG A 186 -36.60 25.68 -8.88
N LEU A 187 -36.39 26.85 -8.27
CA LEU A 187 -37.23 28.03 -8.50
C LEU A 187 -37.17 28.50 -9.95
N VAL A 188 -35.97 28.56 -10.54
CA VAL A 188 -35.81 28.91 -11.96
C VAL A 188 -36.55 27.92 -12.86
N ALA A 189 -36.44 26.62 -12.60
CA ALA A 189 -37.15 25.59 -13.37
C ALA A 189 -38.68 25.66 -13.22
N SER A 190 -39.17 25.95 -12.01
CA SER A 190 -40.61 26.00 -11.73
C SER A 190 -41.28 27.29 -12.20
N LEU A 191 -40.61 28.43 -12.06
CA LEU A 191 -41.18 29.74 -12.38
C LEU A 191 -40.98 30.13 -13.84
N ALA A 192 -40.00 29.53 -14.54
CA ALA A 192 -39.62 29.86 -15.90
C ALA A 192 -39.57 31.38 -16.16
N PRO A 193 -38.77 32.14 -15.35
CA PRO A 193 -38.82 33.60 -15.36
C PRO A 193 -38.50 34.16 -16.76
N PRO A 194 -39.15 35.27 -17.17
CA PRO A 194 -38.81 35.93 -18.43
C PRO A 194 -37.36 36.42 -18.40
N LYS A 195 -36.75 36.63 -19.57
CA LYS A 195 -35.34 37.07 -19.67
C LYS A 195 -35.02 38.38 -18.92
N SER A 196 -36.04 39.18 -18.60
CA SER A 196 -35.94 40.42 -17.82
C SER A 196 -35.84 40.22 -16.31
N VAL A 197 -36.14 39.04 -15.78
CA VAL A 197 -36.10 38.72 -14.33
C VAL A 197 -34.93 37.77 -14.06
N ARG A 198 -34.11 38.06 -13.04
CA ARG A 198 -32.98 37.23 -12.68
C ARG A 198 -32.99 36.91 -11.19
N LEU A 199 -33.23 35.65 -10.88
CA LEU A 199 -33.07 35.15 -9.52
C LEU A 199 -31.58 34.99 -9.17
N THR A 200 -31.15 35.52 -8.04
CA THR A 200 -29.76 35.43 -7.53
C THR A 200 -29.74 35.12 -6.04
N ILE A 201 -28.58 34.65 -5.53
CA ILE A 201 -28.36 34.41 -4.10
C ILE A 201 -27.54 35.56 -3.52
N ILE A 202 -28.05 36.22 -2.49
CA ILE A 202 -27.37 37.25 -1.70
C ILE A 202 -27.50 36.88 -0.22
N GLN A 203 -26.38 36.66 0.47
CA GLN A 203 -26.34 36.31 1.91
C GLN A 203 -27.38 35.22 2.27
N ASP A 204 -27.32 34.09 1.56
CA ASP A 204 -28.21 32.93 1.69
C ASP A 204 -29.71 33.18 1.41
N ARG A 205 -30.06 34.35 0.86
CA ARG A 205 -31.42 34.67 0.42
C ARG A 205 -31.51 34.68 -1.10
N ILE A 206 -32.64 34.20 -1.62
CA ILE A 206 -32.95 34.26 -3.04
C ILE A 206 -33.71 35.57 -3.31
N VAL A 207 -33.19 36.38 -4.22
CA VAL A 207 -33.77 37.68 -4.63
C VAL A 207 -33.98 37.71 -6.14
N ALA A 208 -34.94 38.50 -6.62
CA ALA A 208 -35.32 38.61 -8.04
C ALA A 208 -34.92 39.95 -8.66
#